data_AF-A0A453QRW4-F1
#
_entry.id   AF-A0A453QRW4-F1
#
_cell.length_a   1.000
_cell.length_b   1.000
_cell.length_c   1.000
_cell.angle_alpha   90.00
_cell.angle_beta   90.00
_cell.angle_gamma   90.00
#
_symmetry.space_group_name_H-M   'P 1'
#
loop_
_entity.id
_entity.type
_entity.pdbx_description
1 polymer ?
#
loop_
_entity_poly.entity_id
_entity_poly.type
_entity_poly.pdbx_seq_one_letter_code
_entity_poly.pdbx_strand_id
1 'polypeptide(L)'
;TIRAFEEEDHFFAKNLELVDKNAGPYFFNFAATEWLIERLEIMGAVVLSSSAFVMALLPAGTFSPGFVGMALSYGLSLNNSFVSSIQKQCDLANKIISVERVNQYMDIPSEAAEVIEENRPAPDWPQVGSVELNDLKVTKYKICMYRAKPFKYSDRCV
;
A
#
# COMPACT_ATOMS: atom_id res chain seq x y z
N THR A 1 25.77 -17.59 -10.95
CA THR A 1 25.27 -17.19 -12.28
C THR A 1 25.47 -15.71 -12.52
N ILE A 2 24.86 -14.78 -11.77
CA ILE A 2 25.03 -13.32 -12.00
C ILE A 2 26.51 -12.88 -12.01
N ARG A 3 27.26 -13.20 -10.94
CA ARG A 3 28.71 -12.91 -10.85
C ARG A 3 29.56 -13.70 -11.85
N ALA A 4 29.09 -14.90 -12.23
CA ALA A 4 29.79 -15.78 -13.16
C ALA A 4 29.66 -15.32 -14.63
N PHE A 5 28.67 -14.48 -14.92
CA PHE A 5 28.44 -13.84 -16.22
C PHE A 5 28.82 -12.35 -16.21
N GLU A 6 29.40 -11.83 -15.12
CA GLU A 6 29.77 -10.41 -14.97
C GLU A 6 28.59 -9.42 -15.20
N GLU A 7 27.35 -9.87 -14.96
CA GLU A 7 26.10 -9.08 -15.17
C GLU A 7 25.67 -8.30 -13.91
N GLU A 8 26.60 -8.04 -12.98
CA GLU A 8 26.29 -7.40 -11.68
C GLU A 8 25.70 -6.00 -11.86
N ASP A 9 26.29 -5.18 -12.75
CA ASP A 9 25.85 -3.79 -13.00
C ASP A 9 24.44 -3.72 -13.59
N HIS A 10 24.10 -4.64 -14.50
CA HIS A 10 22.75 -4.69 -15.08
C HIS A 10 21.70 -5.04 -14.01
N PHE A 11 21.98 -6.03 -13.17
CA PHE A 11 21.08 -6.38 -12.06
C PHE A 11 21.00 -5.28 -11.01
N PHE A 12 22.09 -4.57 -10.75
CA PHE A 12 22.13 -3.43 -9.84
C PHE A 12 21.29 -2.26 -10.38
N ALA A 13 21.46 -1.88 -11.64
CA ALA A 13 20.65 -0.86 -12.29
C ALA A 13 19.16 -1.23 -12.27
N LYS A 14 18.84 -2.50 -12.52
CA LYS A 14 17.45 -2.98 -12.44
C LYS A 14 16.89 -2.91 -11.03
N ASN A 15 17.70 -3.23 -10.02
CA ASN A 15 17.31 -3.10 -8.63
C ASN A 15 16.99 -1.64 -8.28
N LEU A 16 17.86 -0.70 -8.65
CA LEU A 16 17.63 0.73 -8.44
C LEU A 16 16.32 1.21 -9.08
N GLU A 17 16.04 0.82 -10.32
CA GLU A 17 14.78 1.16 -10.99
C GLU A 17 13.55 0.65 -10.20
N LEU A 18 13.64 -0.58 -9.66
CA LEU A 18 12.56 -1.15 -8.86
C LEU A 18 12.39 -0.44 -7.51
N VAL A 19 13.49 -0.06 -6.87
CA VAL A 19 13.48 0.69 -5.60
C VAL A 19 12.87 2.07 -5.84
N ASP A 20 13.30 2.80 -6.86
CA ASP A 20 12.75 4.12 -7.20
C ASP A 20 11.26 4.04 -7.53
N LYS A 21 10.85 3.02 -8.29
CA LYS A 21 9.44 2.80 -8.63
C LYS A 21 8.59 2.50 -7.38
N ASN A 22 9.16 1.81 -6.39
CA ASN A 22 8.49 1.55 -5.12
C ASN A 22 8.48 2.78 -4.19
N ALA A 23 9.51 3.62 -4.24
CA ALA A 23 9.63 4.83 -3.43
C ALA A 23 8.79 6.00 -3.96
N GLY A 24 8.61 6.11 -5.28
CA GLY A 24 7.86 7.19 -5.93
C GLY A 24 6.46 7.47 -5.31
N PRO A 25 5.60 6.45 -5.12
CA PRO A 25 4.28 6.63 -4.50
C PRO A 25 4.33 7.27 -3.10
N TYR A 26 5.36 6.98 -2.31
CA TYR A 26 5.53 7.59 -0.99
C TYR A 26 5.78 9.09 -1.11
N PHE A 27 6.64 9.52 -2.04
CA PHE A 27 6.89 10.94 -2.28
C PHE A 27 5.65 11.68 -2.77
N PHE A 28 4.87 11.09 -3.68
CA PHE A 28 3.62 11.71 -4.15
C PHE A 28 2.58 11.82 -3.03
N ASN A 29 2.47 10.81 -2.16
CA ASN A 29 1.58 10.84 -1.01
C ASN A 29 1.99 11.92 0.01
N PHE A 30 3.29 11.99 0.30
CA PHE A 30 3.85 13.05 1.15
C PHE A 30 3.56 14.45 0.58
N ALA A 31 3.88 14.67 -0.70
CA ALA A 31 3.64 15.95 -1.37
C ALA A 31 2.15 16.33 -1.41
N ALA A 32 1.25 15.38 -1.64
CA ALA A 32 -0.19 15.62 -1.63
C ALA A 32 -0.70 15.98 -0.22
N THR A 33 -0.17 15.33 0.81
CA THR A 33 -0.52 15.61 2.21
C THR A 33 -0.06 17.00 2.62
N GLU A 34 1.19 17.36 2.31
CA GLU A 34 1.73 18.71 2.58
C GLU A 34 0.98 19.79 1.81
N TRP A 35 0.66 19.57 0.54
CA TRP A 35 -0.14 20.52 -0.26
C TRP A 35 -1.51 20.78 0.36
N LEU A 36 -2.18 19.73 0.86
CA LEU A 36 -3.46 19.86 1.56
C LEU A 36 -3.30 20.66 2.86
N ILE A 37 -2.27 20.37 3.65
CA ILE A 37 -1.97 21.09 4.91
C ILE A 37 -1.75 22.57 4.64
N GLU A 38 -0.90 22.92 3.67
CA GLU A 38 -0.62 24.31 3.33
C GLU A 38 -1.91 25.08 2.98
N ARG A 39 -2.80 24.46 2.19
CA ARG A 39 -4.10 25.07 1.85
C ARG A 39 -4.99 25.29 3.08
N LEU A 40 -5.02 24.34 4.01
CA LEU A 40 -5.80 24.43 5.24
C LEU A 40 -5.25 25.50 6.18
N GLU A 41 -3.93 25.59 6.32
CA GLU A 41 -3.28 26.61 7.13
C GLU A 41 -3.52 28.01 6.58
N ILE A 42 -3.48 28.20 5.26
CA ILE A 42 -3.82 29.49 4.63
C ILE A 42 -5.27 29.88 4.94
N MET A 43 -6.22 28.95 4.82
CA MET A 43 -7.62 29.22 5.18
C MET A 43 -7.77 29.58 6.67
N GLY A 44 -7.11 28.83 7.56
CA GLY A 44 -7.08 29.13 8.99
C GLY A 44 -6.48 30.51 9.30
N ALA A 45 -5.38 30.87 8.64
CA ALA A 45 -4.73 32.16 8.77
C ALA A 45 -5.63 33.31 8.29
N VAL A 46 -6.37 33.13 7.19
CA VAL A 46 -7.34 34.12 6.69
C VAL A 46 -8.49 34.31 7.69
N VAL A 47 -9.02 33.24 8.27
CA VAL A 47 -10.08 33.31 9.28
C VAL A 47 -9.57 34.01 10.55
N LEU A 48 -8.39 33.65 11.05
CA LEU A 48 -7.82 34.28 12.24
C LEU A 48 -7.50 35.76 11.99
N SER A 49 -6.89 36.08 10.85
CA SER A 49 -6.54 37.47 10.49
C SER A 49 -7.78 38.33 10.31
N SER A 50 -8.83 37.81 9.64
CA SER A 50 -10.09 38.54 9.49
C SER A 50 -10.80 38.73 10.83
N SER A 51 -10.79 37.72 11.73
CA SER A 51 -11.34 37.87 13.07
C SER A 51 -10.58 38.92 13.90
N ALA A 52 -9.25 38.92 13.85
CA ALA A 52 -8.40 39.90 14.52
C ALA A 52 -8.66 41.31 13.99
N PHE A 53 -8.81 41.45 12.67
CA PHE A 53 -9.10 42.71 12.01
C PHE A 53 -10.46 43.28 12.43
N VAL A 54 -11.51 42.44 12.46
CA VAL A 54 -12.85 42.85 12.94
C VAL A 54 -12.81 43.28 14.39
N MET A 55 -12.11 42.53 15.26
CA MET A 55 -11.95 42.89 16.68
C MET A 55 -11.20 44.22 16.85
N ALA A 56 -10.25 44.54 15.98
CA ALA A 56 -9.49 45.79 16.01
C ALA A 56 -10.29 47.01 15.49
N LEU A 57 -11.23 46.81 14.57
CA LEU A 57 -12.05 47.89 14.00
C LEU A 57 -13.19 48.35 14.93
N LEU A 58 -13.63 47.50 15.86
CA LEU A 58 -14.76 47.81 16.73
C LEU A 58 -14.39 48.84 17.81
N PRO A 59 -15.34 49.70 18.23
CA PRO A 59 -15.09 50.72 19.25
C PRO A 59 -14.59 50.12 20.58
N ALA A 60 -13.73 50.87 21.27
CA ALA A 60 -13.24 50.52 22.59
C ALA A 60 -14.41 50.27 23.56
N GLY A 61 -14.42 49.10 24.19
CA GLY A 61 -15.50 48.64 25.07
C GLY A 61 -16.36 47.51 24.51
N THR A 62 -16.23 47.17 23.21
CA THR A 62 -16.98 46.05 22.60
C THR A 62 -16.48 44.68 23.07
N PHE A 63 -15.15 44.51 23.11
CA PHE A 63 -14.50 43.29 23.60
C PHE A 63 -13.52 43.62 24.72
N SER A 64 -13.48 42.79 25.75
CA SER A 64 -12.43 42.90 26.77
C SER A 64 -11.08 42.46 26.16
N PRO A 65 -9.95 43.11 26.48
CA PRO A 65 -8.64 42.72 25.98
C PRO A 65 -8.31 41.24 26.27
N GLY A 66 -8.77 40.72 27.42
CA GLY A 66 -8.65 39.31 27.76
C GLY A 66 -9.42 38.38 26.83
N PHE A 67 -10.63 38.76 26.40
CA PHE A 67 -11.42 37.99 25.44
C PHE A 67 -10.73 37.89 24.08
N VAL A 68 -10.18 38.98 23.57
CA VAL A 68 -9.45 38.99 22.28
C VAL A 68 -8.23 38.05 22.35
N GLY A 69 -7.44 38.13 23.43
CA GLY A 69 -6.31 37.24 23.64
C GLY A 69 -6.70 35.76 23.72
N MET A 70 -7.80 35.44 24.42
CA MET A 70 -8.34 34.08 24.48
C MET A 70 -8.82 33.59 23.12
N ALA A 71 -9.58 34.42 22.39
CA ALA A 71 -10.14 34.05 21.08
C ALA A 71 -9.04 33.71 20.06
N LEU A 72 -7.99 34.53 19.98
CA LEU A 72 -6.84 34.27 19.10
C LEU A 72 -6.04 33.04 19.54
N SER A 73 -5.82 32.87 20.84
CA SER A 73 -5.07 31.72 21.39
C SER A 73 -5.80 30.40 21.11
N TYR A 74 -7.12 30.37 21.31
CA TYR A 74 -7.93 29.20 21.00
C TYR A 74 -8.04 28.97 19.49
N GLY A 75 -8.19 30.03 18.70
CA GLY A 75 -8.22 29.91 17.25
C GLY A 75 -6.94 29.28 16.68
N LEU A 76 -5.76 29.69 17.18
CA LEU A 76 -4.48 29.10 16.79
C LEU A 76 -4.36 27.63 17.25
N SER A 77 -4.77 27.34 18.49
CA SER A 77 -4.74 25.98 19.05
C SER A 77 -5.66 25.02 18.29
N LEU A 78 -6.83 25.50 17.87
CA LEU A 78 -7.76 24.76 17.04
C LEU A 78 -7.17 24.49 15.66
N ASN A 79 -6.52 25.48 15.02
CA ASN A 79 -5.88 25.29 13.72
C ASN A 79 -4.83 24.17 13.75
N ASN A 80 -3.94 24.19 14.75
CA ASN A 80 -2.94 23.12 14.95
C ASN A 80 -3.59 21.75 15.15
N SER A 81 -4.70 21.70 15.91
CA SER A 81 -5.44 20.45 16.13
C SER A 81 -6.06 19.93 14.84
N PHE A 82 -6.63 20.82 14.02
CA PHE A 82 -7.21 20.46 12.71
C PHE A 82 -6.16 19.89 11.76
N VAL A 83 -5.00 20.54 11.63
CA VAL A 83 -3.89 20.04 10.79
C VAL A 83 -3.46 18.65 11.22
N SER A 84 -3.24 18.45 12.53
CA SER A 84 -2.87 17.13 13.09
C SER A 84 -3.94 16.08 12.83
N SER A 85 -5.23 16.39 13.04
CA SER A 85 -6.33 15.47 12.77
C SER A 85 -6.39 15.04 11.30
N ILE A 86 -6.16 15.97 10.38
CA ILE A 86 -6.20 15.67 8.94
C ILE A 86 -5.02 14.78 8.54
N GLN A 87 -3.81 15.04 9.05
CA GLN A 87 -2.67 14.13 8.89
C GLN A 87 -3.00 12.72 9.38
N LYS A 88 -3.60 12.58 10.57
CA LYS A 88 -4.01 11.27 11.10
C LYS A 88 -5.07 10.58 10.24
N GLN A 89 -6.01 11.35 9.66
CA GLN A 89 -7.03 10.80 8.78
C GLN A 89 -6.42 10.28 7.47
N CYS A 90 -5.49 11.02 6.87
CA CYS A 90 -4.74 10.58 5.68
C CYS A 90 -3.92 9.31 5.97
N ASP A 91 -3.22 9.26 7.11
CA ASP A 91 -2.48 8.07 7.54
C ASP A 91 -3.39 6.85 7.71
N LEU A 92 -4.54 7.04 8.33
CA LEU A 92 -5.52 5.98 8.55
C LEU A 92 -6.08 5.46 7.22
N ALA A 93 -6.42 6.36 6.28
CA ALA A 93 -6.90 6.01 4.95
C ALA A 93 -5.84 5.21 4.15
N ASN A 94 -4.55 5.47 4.34
CA ASN A 94 -3.51 4.64 3.74
C ASN A 94 -3.40 3.27 4.41
N LYS A 95 -3.54 3.20 5.75
CA LYS A 95 -3.41 1.95 6.51
C LYS A 95 -4.57 0.99 6.31
N ILE A 96 -5.79 1.49 6.11
CA ILE A 96 -6.98 0.63 5.91
C ILE A 96 -6.89 -0.20 4.62
N ILE A 97 -6.15 0.26 3.60
CA ILE A 97 -5.92 -0.49 2.36
C ILE A 97 -5.24 -1.85 2.65
N SER A 98 -4.35 -1.91 3.63
CA SER A 98 -3.73 -3.18 4.04
C SER A 98 -4.75 -4.13 4.65
N VAL A 99 -5.71 -3.61 5.43
CA VAL A 99 -6.80 -4.40 6.02
C VAL A 99 -7.73 -4.91 4.92
N GLU A 100 -8.07 -4.06 3.95
CA GLU A 100 -8.88 -4.45 2.78
C GLU A 100 -8.22 -5.61 2.02
N ARG A 101 -6.90 -5.55 1.78
CA ARG A 101 -6.16 -6.65 1.12
C ARG A 101 -6.21 -7.95 1.91
N VAL A 102 -6.05 -7.90 3.23
CA VAL A 102 -6.18 -9.10 4.08
C VAL A 102 -7.59 -9.66 3.96
N ASN A 103 -8.61 -8.81 4.00
CA ASN A 103 -9.99 -9.23 3.83
C ASN A 103 -10.23 -9.90 2.47
N GLN A 104 -9.69 -9.35 1.39
CA GLN A 104 -9.75 -9.96 0.06
C GLN A 104 -9.11 -11.35 0.01
N TYR A 105 -8.02 -11.59 0.76
CA TYR A 105 -7.38 -12.91 0.81
C TYR A 105 -8.20 -13.95 1.59
N MET A 106 -9.08 -13.52 2.50
CA MET A 106 -9.94 -14.46 3.26
C MET A 106 -11.04 -15.08 2.38
N ASP A 107 -11.46 -14.39 1.32
CA ASP A 107 -12.53 -14.84 0.43
C ASP A 107 -12.03 -15.67 -0.77
N ILE A 108 -10.72 -15.94 -0.87
CA ILE A 108 -10.15 -16.73 -1.95
C ILE A 108 -10.57 -18.20 -1.79
N PRO A 109 -10.99 -18.89 -2.88
CA PRO A 109 -11.33 -20.30 -2.80
C PRO A 109 -10.11 -21.11 -2.33
N SER A 110 -10.32 -21.87 -1.25
CA SER A 110 -9.30 -22.77 -0.73
C SER A 110 -8.87 -23.78 -1.78
N GLU A 111 -7.59 -24.09 -1.81
CA GLU A 111 -7.08 -25.26 -2.52
C GLU A 111 -7.71 -26.55 -1.94
N ALA A 112 -7.60 -27.65 -2.68
CA ALA A 112 -8.09 -28.94 -2.23
C ALA A 112 -7.50 -29.29 -0.86
N ALA A 113 -8.31 -29.90 0.01
CA ALA A 113 -7.87 -30.30 1.34
C ALA A 113 -6.59 -31.15 1.23
N GLU A 114 -5.59 -30.81 2.04
CA GLU A 114 -4.29 -31.49 2.04
C GLU A 114 -4.44 -33.00 2.28
N VAL A 115 -5.40 -33.38 3.13
CA VAL A 115 -5.73 -34.78 3.40
C VAL A 115 -7.24 -34.96 3.30
N ILE A 116 -7.64 -35.88 2.45
CA ILE A 116 -9.01 -36.38 2.37
C ILE A 116 -9.00 -37.72 3.12
N GLU A 117 -9.45 -37.72 4.38
CA GLU A 117 -9.42 -38.92 5.23
C GLU A 117 -10.17 -40.11 4.60
N GLU A 118 -11.23 -39.83 3.84
CA GLU A 118 -11.99 -40.84 3.10
C GLU A 118 -11.23 -41.48 1.92
N ASN A 119 -10.18 -40.82 1.41
CA ASN A 119 -9.44 -41.26 0.23
C ASN A 119 -7.92 -41.20 0.45
N ARG A 120 -7.49 -41.51 1.68
CA ARG A 120 -6.08 -41.54 2.04
C ARG A 120 -5.46 -42.86 1.55
N PRO A 121 -4.34 -42.83 0.81
CA PRO A 121 -3.61 -44.05 0.46
C PRO A 121 -3.16 -44.79 1.72
N ALA A 122 -3.07 -46.12 1.63
CA ALA A 122 -2.56 -46.92 2.72
C ALA A 122 -1.11 -46.51 3.09
N PRO A 123 -0.65 -46.71 4.34
CA PRO A 123 0.67 -46.24 4.80
C PRO A 123 1.86 -46.82 4.01
N ASP A 124 1.64 -47.94 3.34
CA ASP A 124 2.55 -48.69 2.48
C ASP A 124 2.45 -48.29 1.00
N TRP A 125 1.62 -47.30 0.65
CA TRP A 125 1.57 -46.72 -0.68
C TRP A 125 2.80 -45.83 -0.93
N PRO A 126 3.40 -45.87 -2.14
CA PRO A 126 3.11 -46.76 -3.25
C PRO A 126 3.93 -48.05 -3.15
N GLN A 127 3.28 -49.22 -3.21
CA GLN A 127 3.98 -50.50 -3.21
C GLN A 127 4.71 -50.78 -4.54
N VAL A 128 4.17 -50.28 -5.65
CA VAL A 128 4.75 -50.42 -7.00
C VAL A 128 4.69 -49.05 -7.68
N GLY A 129 5.84 -48.54 -8.12
CA GLY A 129 5.96 -47.22 -8.75
C GLY A 129 5.57 -47.22 -10.24
N SER A 130 4.36 -47.69 -10.57
CA SER A 130 3.82 -47.59 -11.94
C SER A 130 2.91 -46.37 -12.04
N VAL A 131 3.10 -45.56 -13.09
CA VAL A 131 2.27 -44.37 -13.37
C VAL A 131 1.64 -44.55 -14.75
N GLU A 132 0.31 -44.59 -14.78
CA GLU A 132 -0.47 -44.68 -16.02
C GLU A 132 -1.24 -43.38 -16.24
N LEU A 133 -1.12 -42.82 -17.44
CA LEU A 133 -1.75 -41.57 -17.84
C LEU A 133 -2.86 -41.87 -18.86
N ASN A 134 -4.10 -41.83 -18.41
CA ASN A 134 -5.27 -42.11 -19.25
C ASN A 134 -6.03 -40.81 -19.51
N ASP A 135 -6.09 -40.38 -20.78
CA ASP A 135 -6.83 -39.19 -21.25
C ASP A 135 -6.62 -37.92 -20.42
N LEU A 136 -5.40 -37.69 -19.93
CA LEU A 136 -5.06 -36.56 -19.09
C LEU A 136 -5.24 -35.23 -19.84
N LYS A 137 -6.29 -34.48 -19.51
CA LYS A 137 -6.54 -33.12 -20.02
C LYS A 137 -6.08 -32.11 -18.99
N VAL A 138 -4.85 -31.64 -19.12
CA VAL A 138 -4.34 -30.52 -18.32
C VAL A 138 -4.79 -29.22 -18.99
N THR A 139 -5.74 -28.52 -18.38
CA THR A 139 -5.97 -27.10 -18.70
C THR A 139 -4.68 -26.35 -18.39
N LYS A 140 -4.06 -25.74 -19.41
CA LYS A 140 -2.88 -24.88 -19.24
C LYS A 140 -3.09 -23.96 -18.04
N TYR A 141 -2.27 -24.14 -16.99
CA TYR A 141 -2.19 -23.20 -15.90
C TYR A 141 -1.90 -21.81 -16.49
N LYS A 142 -2.85 -20.89 -16.40
CA LYS A 142 -2.59 -19.46 -16.61
C LYS A 142 -1.97 -18.88 -15.32
N ILE A 143 -0.92 -19.54 -14.83
CA ILE A 143 -0.01 -18.91 -13.87
C ILE A 143 0.81 -17.93 -14.71
N CYS A 144 0.66 -16.63 -14.42
CA CYS A 144 1.25 -15.50 -15.13
C CYS A 144 2.50 -15.86 -15.94
N MET A 145 2.35 -15.90 -17.26
CA MET A 145 3.44 -15.99 -18.23
C MET A 145 4.32 -14.73 -18.13
N TYR A 146 5.23 -14.67 -17.16
CA TYR A 146 6.50 -14.01 -17.36
C TYR A 146 7.55 -15.06 -17.66
N ARG A 147 7.70 -15.33 -18.97
CA ARG A 147 8.94 -15.76 -19.61
C ARG A 147 9.47 -17.16 -19.26
N ALA A 148 8.86 -18.19 -19.83
CA ALA A 148 9.55 -19.47 -20.06
C ALA A 148 9.47 -19.83 -21.54
N LYS A 149 10.64 -19.82 -22.21
CA LYS A 149 10.86 -20.33 -23.57
C LYS A 149 10.44 -21.81 -23.66
N PRO A 150 10.03 -22.30 -24.85
CA PRO A 150 9.61 -23.69 -25.01
C PRO A 150 10.77 -24.65 -24.71
N PHE A 151 10.56 -25.52 -23.72
CA PHE A 151 11.39 -26.68 -23.44
C PHE A 151 11.18 -27.70 -24.59
N LYS A 152 12.20 -27.94 -25.40
CA LYS A 152 12.23 -29.07 -26.34
C LYS A 152 12.91 -30.25 -25.64
N TYR A 153 12.15 -31.30 -25.35
CA TYR A 153 12.72 -32.59 -24.99
C TYR A 153 13.03 -33.33 -26.31
N SER A 154 14.29 -33.71 -26.50
CA SER A 154 14.76 -34.52 -27.63
C SER A 154 15.26 -35.84 -27.07
N ASP A 155 14.41 -36.85 -27.09
CA ASP A 155 14.84 -38.23 -26.84
C ASP A 155 15.74 -38.69 -27.99
N ARG A 156 17.01 -38.90 -27.68
CA ARG A 156 17.88 -39.81 -28.42
C ARG A 156 18.51 -40.77 -27.43
N CYS A 157 17.85 -41.91 -27.26
CA CYS A 157 18.48 -43.16 -26.89
C CYS A 157 18.57 -44.00 -28.16
N VAL A 158 19.72 -43.93 -28.85
CA VAL A 158 20.41 -45.06 -29.51
C VAL A 158 21.90 -44.73 -29.42
#